data_AF-A0A3N5W8A9-F1
#
_entry.id   AF-A0A3N5W8A9-F1
#
_cell.length_a   1.000
_cell.length_b   1.000
_cell.length_c   1.000
_cell.angle_alpha   90.00
_cell.angle_beta   90.00
_cell.angle_gamma   90.00
#
_symmetry.space_group_name_H-M   'P 1'
#
loop_
_entity.id
_entity.type
_entity.pdbx_description
1 polymer ?
#
loop_
_entity_poly.entity_id
_entity_poly.type
_entity_poly.pdbx_seq_one_letter_code
_entity_poly.pdbx_strand_id
1 'polypeptide(L)'
;MDKKDILREPIEHIDIKAFDSTRIIDSMRGMSFTARDTARAADILNKMIEDKDCTIMLCIAGSTSAGGCMQVYVDLVRHNM
;
A
#
# COMPACT_ATOMS: atom_id res chain seq x y z
N MET A 1 -27.81 -2.00 -22.08
CA MET A 1 -26.66 -1.22 -21.58
C MET A 1 -25.44 -2.09 -21.82
N ASP A 2 -24.59 -1.70 -22.77
CA ASP A 2 -23.44 -2.54 -23.13
C ASP A 2 -22.29 -2.29 -22.16
N LYS A 3 -21.37 -3.26 -21.99
CA LYS A 3 -20.21 -3.09 -21.10
C LYS A 3 -19.41 -1.83 -21.39
N LYS A 4 -19.35 -1.41 -22.65
CA LYS A 4 -18.67 -0.18 -23.08
C LYS A 4 -19.33 1.09 -22.52
N ASP A 5 -20.62 1.05 -22.20
CA ASP A 5 -21.34 2.19 -21.63
C ASP A 5 -21.03 2.43 -20.16
N ILE A 6 -20.59 1.40 -19.43
CA ILE A 6 -20.28 1.46 -17.99
C ILE A 6 -18.77 1.49 -17.69
N LEU A 7 -17.91 1.27 -18.68
CA LEU A 7 -16.45 1.29 -18.55
C LEU A 7 -15.83 2.55 -19.19
N ARG A 8 -16.52 3.69 -19.07
CA ARG A 8 -16.09 4.96 -19.69
C ARG A 8 -14.99 5.67 -18.92
N GLU A 9 -14.92 5.45 -17.62
CA GLU A 9 -13.93 6.05 -16.72
C GLU A 9 -12.89 4.99 -16.36
N PRO A 10 -11.61 5.18 -16.71
CA PRO A 10 -10.56 4.26 -16.31
C PRO A 10 -10.31 4.37 -14.80
N ILE A 11 -9.85 3.27 -14.20
CA ILE A 11 -9.39 3.29 -12.81
C ILE A 11 -8.10 4.11 -12.73
N GLU A 12 -8.08 5.10 -11.84
CA GLU A 12 -6.89 5.86 -11.52
C GLU A 12 -6.12 5.17 -10.39
N HIS A 13 -4.81 4.99 -10.61
CA HIS A 13 -3.94 4.43 -9.58
C HIS A 13 -3.37 5.53 -8.70
N ILE A 14 -3.33 5.29 -7.40
CA ILE A 14 -2.69 6.22 -6.46
C ILE A 14 -1.19 6.34 -6.76
N ASP A 15 -0.71 7.58 -6.87
CA ASP A 15 0.73 7.87 -6.84
C ASP A 15 1.17 8.16 -5.41
N ILE A 16 1.77 7.14 -4.76
CA ILE A 16 2.25 7.24 -3.38
C ILE A 16 3.48 8.16 -3.22
N LYS A 17 4.11 8.58 -4.33
CA LYS A 17 5.25 9.50 -4.30
C LYS A 17 4.83 10.96 -4.36
N ALA A 18 3.56 11.23 -4.65
CA ALA A 18 3.04 12.59 -4.79
C ALA A 18 3.07 13.37 -3.45
N PHE A 19 3.12 12.67 -2.31
CA PHE A 19 3.23 13.27 -0.99
C PHE A 19 3.88 12.31 0.00
N ASP A 20 4.53 12.86 1.03
CA ASP A 20 5.09 12.07 2.13
C ASP A 20 4.06 11.91 3.27
N SER A 21 3.54 10.69 3.43
CA SER A 21 2.60 10.33 4.50
C SER A 21 3.27 9.87 5.79
N THR A 22 4.59 9.79 5.86
CA THR A 22 5.33 9.14 6.97
C THR A 22 4.95 9.72 8.32
N ARG A 23 4.89 11.06 8.43
CA ARG A 23 4.51 11.76 9.68
C ARG A 23 3.09 11.46 10.14
N ILE A 24 2.17 11.21 9.20
CA ILE A 24 0.79 10.85 9.51
C ILE A 24 0.77 9.45 10.13
N ILE A 25 1.41 8.48 9.49
CA ILE A 25 1.50 7.10 9.97
C ILE A 25 2.19 7.03 11.34
N ASP A 26 3.28 7.79 11.54
CA ASP A 26 3.96 7.84 12.84
C ASP A 26 3.08 8.38 13.96
N SER A 27 2.28 9.40 13.66
CA SER A 27 1.35 9.99 14.64
C SER A 27 0.25 9.00 15.05
N MET A 28 -0.10 8.04 14.18
CA MET A 28 -1.12 7.03 14.49
C MET A 28 -0.72 6.10 15.65
N ARG A 29 0.57 6.04 16.00
CA ARG A 29 1.08 5.29 17.17
C ARG A 29 0.45 5.74 18.49
N GLY A 30 0.19 7.04 18.62
CA GLY A 30 -0.45 7.65 19.79
C GLY A 30 -1.98 7.57 19.78
N MET A 31 -2.60 7.09 18.69
CA MET A 31 -4.05 7.04 18.51
C MET A 31 -4.65 5.72 19.01
N SER A 32 -5.98 5.59 18.96
CA SER A 32 -6.73 4.39 19.38
C SER A 32 -7.17 3.52 18.20
N PHE A 33 -7.64 2.31 18.51
CA PHE A 33 -8.18 1.35 17.53
C PHE A 33 -7.18 1.01 16.42
N THR A 34 -7.67 0.84 15.19
CA THR A 34 -6.91 0.39 14.03
C THR A 34 -5.85 1.39 13.57
N ALA A 35 -5.91 2.66 13.99
CA ALA A 35 -4.84 3.61 13.70
C ALA A 35 -3.51 3.13 14.29
N ARG A 36 -3.54 2.64 15.55
CA ARG A 36 -2.34 2.09 16.20
C ARG A 36 -1.83 0.83 15.50
N ASP A 37 -2.75 0.00 15.00
CA ASP A 37 -2.40 -1.20 14.25
C ASP A 37 -1.71 -0.84 12.93
N THR A 38 -2.16 0.23 12.23
CA THR A 38 -1.49 0.74 11.02
C THR A 38 -0.06 1.18 11.31
N ALA A 39 0.18 1.97 12.37
CA ALA A 39 1.53 2.38 12.76
C ALA A 39 2.42 1.18 13.09
N ARG A 40 1.87 0.21 13.83
CA ARG A 40 2.58 -1.04 14.17
C ARG A 40 2.88 -1.88 12.94
N ALA A 41 1.97 -1.96 11.98
CA ALA A 41 2.19 -2.67 10.72
C ALA A 41 3.33 -2.05 9.90
N ALA A 42 3.42 -0.71 9.88
CA ALA A 42 4.54 0.00 9.25
C ALA A 42 5.89 -0.35 9.90
N ASP A 43 5.96 -0.42 11.24
CA ASP A 43 7.20 -0.84 11.93
C ASP A 43 7.62 -2.26 11.57
N ILE A 44 6.65 -3.18 11.52
CA ILE A 44 6.90 -4.59 11.20
C ILE A 44 7.42 -4.69 9.77
N LEU A 45 6.80 -3.98 8.83
CA LEU A 45 7.26 -3.92 7.45
C LEU A 45 8.70 -3.39 7.37
N ASN A 46 8.99 -2.24 7.99
CA ASN A 46 10.36 -1.68 7.99
C ASN A 46 11.38 -2.68 8.56
N LYS A 47 11.05 -3.34 9.67
CA LYS A 47 11.92 -4.37 10.25
C LYS A 47 12.18 -5.54 9.29
N MET A 48 11.17 -5.97 8.54
CA MET A 48 11.33 -7.04 7.54
C MET A 48 12.23 -6.61 6.37
N ILE A 49 12.09 -5.37 5.90
CA ILE A 49 12.87 -4.81 4.77
C ILE A 49 14.35 -4.61 5.16
N GLU A 50 14.59 -4.19 6.41
CA GLU A 50 15.93 -3.96 6.94
C GLU A 50 16.71 -5.27 7.16
N ASP A 51 16.01 -6.37 7.47
CA ASP A 51 16.59 -7.68 7.72
C ASP A 51 16.93 -8.41 6.40
N LYS A 52 18.23 -8.58 6.14
CA LYS A 52 18.74 -9.21 4.91
C LYS A 52 18.57 -10.72 4.85
N ASP A 53 18.33 -11.36 5.99
CA ASP A 53 18.04 -12.80 6.06
C ASP A 53 16.53 -13.07 6.03
N CYS A 54 15.69 -12.02 6.01
CA CYS A 54 14.24 -12.13 5.92
C CYS A 54 13.77 -12.38 4.49
N THR A 55 12.93 -13.40 4.30
CA THR A 55 12.20 -13.60 3.05
C THR A 55 10.81 -12.97 3.18
N ILE A 56 10.53 -11.96 2.35
CA ILE A 56 9.24 -11.27 2.31
C ILE A 56 8.30 -11.97 1.31
N MET A 57 7.17 -12.47 1.80
CA MET A 57 6.11 -13.04 0.98
C MET A 57 4.95 -12.06 0.85
N LEU A 58 4.80 -11.45 -0.33
CA LEU A 58 3.75 -10.48 -0.60
C LEU A 58 2.47 -11.17 -1.09
N CYS A 59 1.42 -11.13 -0.27
CA CYS A 59 0.10 -11.69 -0.58
C CYS A 59 -0.92 -10.56 -0.79
N ILE A 60 -1.50 -10.47 -1.98
CA ILE A 60 -2.42 -9.39 -2.36
C ILE A 60 -3.73 -9.97 -2.90
N ALA A 61 -4.86 -9.37 -2.51
CA ALA A 61 -6.16 -9.68 -3.11
C ALA A 61 -6.34 -8.92 -4.43
N GLY A 62 -6.78 -9.59 -5.50
CA GLY A 62 -6.94 -8.94 -6.82
C GLY A 62 -7.94 -7.77 -6.86
N SER A 63 -8.81 -7.63 -5.85
CA SER A 63 -9.70 -6.48 -5.72
C SER A 63 -8.95 -5.17 -5.48
N THR A 64 -7.78 -5.19 -4.84
CA THR A 64 -7.04 -3.96 -4.53
C THR A 64 -6.31 -3.40 -5.75
N SER A 65 -5.88 -4.24 -6.69
CA SER A 65 -5.36 -3.78 -7.98
C SER A 65 -6.46 -3.12 -8.81
N ALA A 66 -7.67 -3.69 -8.81
CA ALA A 66 -8.84 -3.08 -9.44
C ALA A 66 -9.30 -1.80 -8.72
N GLY A 67 -9.03 -1.67 -7.41
CA GLY A 67 -9.34 -0.51 -6.59
C GLY A 67 -8.34 0.64 -6.68
N GLY A 68 -7.30 0.55 -7.53
CA GLY A 68 -6.36 1.65 -7.74
C GLY A 68 -4.97 1.46 -7.09
N CYS A 69 -4.68 0.35 -6.42
CA CYS A 69 -3.40 0.18 -5.72
C CYS A 69 -2.26 -0.42 -6.57
N MET A 70 -2.46 -0.65 -7.87
CA MET A 70 -1.46 -1.37 -8.68
C MET A 70 -0.08 -0.71 -8.69
N GLN A 71 -0.01 0.62 -8.75
CA GLN A 71 1.26 1.34 -8.74
C GLN A 71 2.00 1.23 -7.40
N VAL A 72 1.28 1.03 -6.30
CA VAL A 72 1.87 0.73 -4.99
C VAL A 72 2.71 -0.54 -5.11
N TYR A 73 2.12 -1.63 -5.60
CA TYR A 73 2.79 -2.94 -5.74
C TYR A 73 4.00 -2.90 -6.68
N VAL A 74 3.88 -2.15 -7.77
CA VAL A 74 4.98 -1.92 -8.71
C VAL A 74 6.16 -1.25 -7.99
N ASP A 75 5.90 -0.19 -7.22
CA ASP A 75 6.96 0.49 -6.49
C ASP A 75 7.55 -0.41 -5.40
N LEU A 76 6.77 -1.28 -4.75
CA LEU A 76 7.31 -2.23 -3.78
C LEU A 76 8.33 -3.17 -4.44
N VAL A 77 7.93 -3.85 -5.52
CA VAL A 77 8.80 -4.80 -6.22
C VAL A 77 10.04 -4.11 -6.81
N ARG A 78 9.89 -2.91 -7.37
CA ARG A 78 11.01 -2.15 -7.98
C ARG A 78 12.11 -1.80 -7.01
N HIS A 79 11.75 -1.45 -5.78
CA HIS A 79 12.73 -1.06 -4.77
C HIS A 79 13.27 -2.25 -4.00
N ASN A 80 12.95 -3.48 -4.44
CA ASN A 80 13.19 -4.69 -3.68
C ASN A 80 12.74 -4.48 -2.24
N MET A 81 11.51 -3.93 -2.12
CA MET A 81 10.85 -3.82 -0.82
C MET A 81 10.88 -5.18 -0.16
#